data_AF-A0A2E5NKM7-F1
#
_entry.id   AF-A0A2E5NKM7-F1
#
_cell.length_a   1.000
_cell.length_b   1.000
_cell.length_c   1.000
_cell.angle_alpha   90.00
_cell.angle_beta   90.00
_cell.angle_gamma   90.00
#
_symmetry.space_group_name_H-M   'P 1'
#
loop_
_entity.id
_entity.type
_entity.pdbx_description
1 polymer ?
#
loop_
_entity_poly.entity_id
_entity_poly.type
_entity_poly.pdbx_seq_one_letter_code
_entity_poly.pdbx_strand_id
1 'polypeptide(L)'
;MSRQKKIEDISVGELSEDSITEYLENHLDFFEGRENLLMNLQLSHHQGSGAISLVERQVEVLRESNLKFKQQLKEIVVAAKDNHKVLDKIHQLALRLIESPSSVKRIQILQSSLKKDFLADRCVLIIFSSKVKSVFSDNDFTTFIDPSDKRLSPFESFLQSGRPRCVQLKDSQKKIVFSDDAPEINSAALIPLGNSEMLGFMVIGSIDSDYFNPGKGMDLLTRLGELVVAVLKEK
;
A
#
# COMPACT_ATOMS: atom_id res chain seq x y z
N MET A 1 -21.97 45.66 2.90
CA MET A 1 -21.39 46.94 2.44
C MET A 1 -20.04 47.10 3.14
N SER A 2 -18.97 46.50 2.63
CA SER A 2 -18.12 47.00 1.54
C SER A 2 -17.56 48.39 1.82
N ARG A 3 -16.33 48.44 2.35
CA ARG A 3 -15.38 49.54 2.12
C ARG A 3 -14.00 48.92 1.94
N GLN A 4 -13.74 48.53 0.70
CA GLN A 4 -12.41 48.33 0.13
C GLN A 4 -11.56 49.56 0.46
N LYS A 5 -10.46 49.36 1.21
CA LYS A 5 -9.41 50.37 1.26
C LYS A 5 -8.51 50.12 0.06
N LYS A 6 -8.78 50.95 -0.95
CA LYS A 6 -8.06 51.23 -2.19
C LYS A 6 -6.58 50.81 -2.11
N ILE A 7 -6.22 49.83 -2.93
CA ILE A 7 -4.85 49.66 -3.40
C ILE A 7 -4.61 50.92 -4.23
N GLU A 8 -3.90 51.89 -3.65
CA GLU A 8 -3.37 53.00 -4.43
C GLU A 8 -2.25 52.42 -5.28
N ASP A 9 -2.48 52.45 -6.60
CA ASP A 9 -1.47 52.27 -7.62
C ASP A 9 -0.29 53.19 -7.31
N ILE A 10 0.73 52.64 -6.65
CA ILE A 10 2.04 53.28 -6.60
C ILE A 10 2.60 53.10 -8.01
N SER A 11 2.55 54.17 -8.78
CA SER A 11 3.23 54.31 -10.05
C SER A 11 4.65 53.76 -9.92
N VAL A 12 4.96 52.73 -10.69
CA VAL A 12 6.32 52.21 -10.87
C VAL A 12 7.14 53.29 -11.59
N GLY A 13 7.57 54.29 -10.84
CA GLY A 13 8.76 55.06 -11.17
C GLY A 13 9.94 54.15 -10.88
N GLU A 14 10.80 53.97 -11.87
CA GLU A 14 12.01 53.14 -11.83
C GLU A 14 12.76 53.33 -10.49
N LEU A 15 12.58 52.39 -9.56
CA LEU A 15 13.48 52.26 -8.43
C LEU A 15 14.82 51.83 -9.03
N SER A 16 15.80 52.73 -9.03
CA SER A 16 17.14 52.38 -9.52
C SER A 16 17.73 51.30 -8.64
N GLU A 17 18.53 50.42 -9.24
CA GLU A 17 19.25 49.36 -8.51
C GLU A 17 20.09 49.94 -7.36
N ASP A 18 20.67 51.12 -7.56
CA ASP A 18 21.43 51.85 -6.55
C ASP A 18 20.58 52.25 -5.35
N SER A 19 19.34 52.70 -5.59
CA SER A 19 18.41 53.11 -4.52
C SER A 19 17.96 51.90 -3.67
N ILE A 20 17.80 50.75 -4.31
CA ILE A 20 17.45 49.49 -3.62
C ILE A 20 18.65 48.98 -2.82
N THR A 21 19.86 49.11 -3.37
CA THR A 21 21.10 48.69 -2.72
C THR A 21 21.36 49.53 -1.47
N GLU A 22 21.32 50.86 -1.58
CA GLU A 22 21.50 51.78 -0.46
C GLU A 22 20.44 51.56 0.64
N TYR A 23 19.20 51.25 0.25
CA TYR A 23 18.14 50.92 1.19
C TYR A 23 18.41 49.62 1.97
N LEU A 24 18.87 48.56 1.29
CA LEU A 24 19.19 47.28 1.93
C LEU A 24 20.45 47.36 2.81
N GLU A 25 21.45 48.16 2.43
CA GLU A 25 22.64 48.40 3.26
C GLU A 25 22.33 49.15 4.55
N ASN A 26 21.40 50.11 4.50
CA ASN A 26 20.98 50.87 5.67
C ASN A 26 19.95 50.14 6.56
N HIS A 27 19.37 49.04 6.07
CA HIS A 27 18.35 48.25 6.76
C HIS A 27 18.70 46.76 6.73
N LEU A 28 19.78 46.38 7.43
CA LEU A 28 20.26 44.99 7.51
C LEU A 28 19.25 44.03 8.18
N ASP A 29 18.32 44.56 8.96
CA ASP A 29 17.22 43.85 9.63
C ASP A 29 15.99 43.66 8.72
N PHE A 30 16.01 44.16 7.48
CA PHE A 30 14.86 44.16 6.58
C PHE A 30 14.23 42.77 6.36
N PHE A 31 15.03 41.71 6.46
CA PHE A 31 14.56 40.33 6.29
C PHE A 31 14.11 39.65 7.59
N GLU A 32 14.31 40.27 8.76
CA GLU A 32 13.80 39.76 10.02
C GLU A 32 12.26 39.83 10.03
N GLY A 33 11.61 38.69 10.31
CA GLY A 33 10.15 38.56 10.22
C GLY A 33 9.60 38.43 8.79
N ARG A 34 10.47 38.42 7.76
CA ARG A 34 10.11 38.25 6.34
C ARG A 34 10.78 37.03 5.69
N GLU A 35 10.89 35.94 6.46
CA GLU A 35 11.55 34.68 6.08
C GLU A 35 11.04 34.09 4.76
N ASN A 36 9.73 34.23 4.48
CA ASN A 36 9.12 33.77 3.23
C ASN A 36 9.66 34.49 1.98
N LEU A 37 10.06 35.77 2.12
CA LEU A 37 10.60 36.57 1.02
C LEU A 37 12.03 36.10 0.70
N LEU A 38 12.78 35.75 1.74
CA LEU A 38 14.13 35.20 1.65
C LEU A 38 14.15 33.78 1.07
N MET A 39 13.12 32.96 1.37
CA MET A 39 12.96 31.63 0.76
C MET A 39 12.69 31.66 -0.75
N ASN A 40 12.08 32.74 -1.26
CA ASN A 40 11.70 32.89 -2.67
C ASN A 40 12.73 33.67 -3.50
N LEU A 41 13.79 34.20 -2.89
CA LEU A 41 14.82 34.97 -3.58
C LEU A 41 15.69 34.04 -4.44
N GLN A 42 15.71 34.26 -5.75
CA GLN A 42 16.59 33.55 -6.68
C GLN A 42 17.84 34.38 -6.97
N LEU A 43 18.92 34.15 -6.20
CA LEU A 43 20.21 34.78 -6.46
C LEU A 43 20.93 34.03 -7.58
N SER A 44 21.02 34.66 -8.74
CA SER A 44 21.82 34.15 -9.86
C SER A 44 23.21 34.77 -9.77
N HIS A 45 24.23 34.00 -9.38
CA HIS A 45 25.60 34.52 -9.43
C HIS A 45 26.16 34.42 -10.85
N HIS A 46 26.38 35.58 -11.46
CA HIS A 46 27.35 35.73 -12.54
C HIS A 46 28.68 36.26 -11.98
N GLN A 47 29.72 35.47 -12.25
CA GLN A 47 31.14 35.81 -12.23
C GLN A 47 31.84 35.99 -10.87
N GLY A 48 32.79 35.09 -10.59
CA GLY A 48 34.09 35.57 -10.13
C GLY A 48 34.80 34.90 -8.96
N SER A 49 34.56 33.65 -8.57
CA SER A 49 35.55 32.78 -7.88
C SER A 49 34.91 31.43 -7.55
N GLY A 50 35.57 30.33 -7.89
CA GLY A 50 35.08 28.95 -7.77
C GLY A 50 34.91 28.40 -6.34
N ALA A 51 34.36 29.18 -5.41
CA ALA A 51 34.07 28.74 -4.05
C ALA A 51 32.55 28.80 -3.79
N ILE A 52 31.88 27.65 -3.91
CA ILE A 52 30.51 27.46 -3.42
C ILE A 52 30.55 27.60 -1.90
N SER A 53 29.74 28.49 -1.32
CA SER A 53 29.63 28.62 0.12
C SER A 53 29.17 27.30 0.72
N LEU A 54 29.96 26.72 1.62
CA LEU A 54 29.62 25.46 2.30
C LEU A 54 28.24 25.52 2.96
N VAL A 55 27.83 26.71 3.41
CA VAL A 55 26.51 26.94 4.03
C VAL A 55 25.39 26.83 2.99
N GLU A 56 25.55 27.38 1.79
CA GLU A 56 24.56 27.27 0.71
C GLU A 56 24.39 25.81 0.29
N ARG A 57 25.52 25.09 0.11
CA ARG A 57 25.48 23.67 -0.22
C ARG A 57 24.84 22.84 0.91
N GLN A 58 25.08 23.19 2.18
CA GLN A 58 24.42 22.55 3.31
C GLN A 58 22.91 22.81 3.33
N VAL A 59 22.46 24.04 3.07
CA VAL A 59 21.03 24.39 3.02
C VAL A 59 20.34 23.68 1.87
N GLU A 60 20.97 23.62 0.70
CA GLU A 60 20.46 22.89 -0.46
C GLU A 60 20.27 21.39 -0.15
N VAL A 61 21.31 20.74 0.39
CA VAL A 61 21.26 19.32 0.80
C VAL A 61 20.20 19.08 1.87
N LEU A 62 20.03 20.00 2.83
CA LEU A 62 18.99 19.91 3.84
C LEU A 62 17.58 20.05 3.24
N ARG A 63 17.38 20.95 2.27
CA ARG A 63 16.10 21.09 1.56
C ARG A 63 15.77 19.84 0.74
N GLU A 64 16.72 19.30 -0.01
CA GLU A 64 16.55 18.04 -0.75
C GLU A 64 16.18 16.89 0.18
N SER A 65 16.89 16.76 1.31
CA SER A 65 16.61 15.75 2.33
C SER A 65 15.23 15.94 2.95
N ASN A 66 14.84 17.18 3.25
CA ASN A 66 13.52 17.49 3.81
C ASN A 66 12.38 17.13 2.85
N LEU A 67 12.55 17.44 1.55
CA LEU A 67 11.58 17.05 0.52
C LEU A 67 11.47 15.53 0.40
N LYS A 68 12.60 14.82 0.41
CA LYS A 68 12.64 13.36 0.39
C LYS A 68 11.91 12.77 1.60
N PHE A 69 12.16 13.28 2.81
CA PHE A 69 11.48 12.81 4.01
C PHE A 69 9.98 13.10 3.99
N LYS A 70 9.56 14.29 3.51
CA LYS A 70 8.13 14.61 3.34
C LYS A 70 7.44 13.65 2.38
N GLN A 71 8.11 13.28 1.29
CA GLN A 71 7.58 12.30 0.33
C GLN A 71 7.45 10.91 0.97
N GLN A 72 8.49 10.45 1.67
CA GLN A 72 8.45 9.17 2.39
C GLN A 72 7.36 9.14 3.47
N LEU A 73 7.18 10.22 4.24
CA LEU A 73 6.09 10.33 5.21
C LEU A 73 4.72 10.23 4.54
N LYS A 74 4.54 10.88 3.40
CA LYS A 74 3.28 10.80 2.64
C LYS A 74 3.01 9.36 2.19
N GLU A 75 4.02 8.65 1.68
CA GLU A 75 3.90 7.24 1.28
C GLU A 75 3.51 6.34 2.47
N ILE A 76 4.16 6.52 3.63
CA ILE A 76 3.85 5.77 4.86
C ILE A 76 2.41 6.04 5.30
N VAL A 77 1.96 7.30 5.29
CA VAL A 77 0.59 7.67 5.69
C VAL A 77 -0.45 7.06 4.75
N VAL A 78 -0.21 7.07 3.44
CA VAL A 78 -1.10 6.44 2.46
C VAL A 78 -1.17 4.92 2.71
N ALA A 79 -0.01 4.26 2.85
CA ALA A 79 0.04 2.83 3.14
C ALA A 79 -0.67 2.47 4.46
N ALA A 80 -0.50 3.28 5.51
CA ALA A 80 -1.18 3.09 6.78
C ALA A 80 -2.71 3.21 6.65
N LYS A 81 -3.20 4.18 5.88
CA LYS A 81 -4.65 4.34 5.61
C LYS A 81 -5.22 3.15 4.83
N ASP A 82 -4.50 2.66 3.83
CA ASP A 82 -4.97 1.51 3.04
C ASP A 82 -4.94 0.21 3.87
N ASN A 83 -3.91 0.02 4.69
CA ASN A 83 -3.86 -1.08 5.66
C ASN A 83 -5.01 -1.01 6.66
N HIS A 84 -5.35 0.18 7.16
CA HIS A 84 -6.46 0.35 8.10
C HIS A 84 -7.80 -0.06 7.48
N LYS A 85 -8.07 0.32 6.23
CA LYS A 85 -9.28 -0.12 5.50
C LYS A 85 -9.36 -1.66 5.40
N VAL A 86 -8.23 -2.32 5.13
CA VAL A 86 -8.19 -3.80 5.07
C VAL A 86 -8.41 -4.41 6.45
N LEU A 87 -7.80 -3.85 7.50
CA LEU A 87 -8.00 -4.29 8.87
C LEU A 87 -9.46 -4.16 9.31
N ASP A 88 -10.11 -3.03 9.00
CA ASP A 88 -11.52 -2.81 9.30
C ASP A 88 -12.40 -3.86 8.60
N LYS A 89 -12.10 -4.18 7.33
CA LYS A 89 -12.79 -5.24 6.59
C LYS A 89 -12.60 -6.62 7.21
N ILE A 90 -11.39 -6.96 7.66
CA ILE A 90 -11.12 -8.19 8.40
C ILE A 90 -11.94 -8.23 9.69
N HIS A 91 -11.97 -7.12 10.43
CA HIS A 91 -12.75 -7.02 11.66
C HIS A 91 -14.25 -7.21 11.41
N GLN A 92 -14.82 -6.52 10.42
CA GLN A 92 -16.22 -6.66 10.03
C GLN A 92 -16.55 -8.07 9.53
N LEU A 93 -15.62 -8.72 8.82
CA LEU A 93 -15.76 -10.12 8.44
C LEU A 93 -15.80 -11.02 9.68
N ALA A 94 -14.88 -10.82 10.63
CA ALA A 94 -14.84 -11.60 11.87
C ALA A 94 -16.15 -11.48 12.66
N LEU A 95 -16.70 -10.28 12.81
CA LEU A 95 -18.00 -10.07 13.46
C LEU A 95 -19.13 -10.84 12.76
N ARG A 96 -19.25 -10.70 11.43
CA ARG A 96 -20.28 -11.42 10.64
C ARG A 96 -20.15 -12.94 10.74
N LEU A 97 -18.92 -13.44 10.86
CA LEU A 97 -18.67 -14.88 11.04
C LEU A 97 -19.10 -15.35 12.43
N ILE A 98 -18.79 -14.60 13.49
CA ILE A 98 -19.17 -14.93 14.87
C ILE A 98 -20.70 -14.89 15.05
N GLU A 99 -21.38 -13.91 14.46
CA GLU A 99 -22.84 -13.78 14.54
C GLU A 99 -23.60 -14.92 13.82
N SER A 100 -22.92 -15.66 12.94
CA SER A 100 -23.56 -16.68 12.10
C SER A 100 -23.51 -18.07 12.76
N PRO A 101 -24.66 -18.65 13.14
CA PRO A 101 -24.70 -19.92 13.88
C PRO A 101 -24.42 -21.14 13.01
N SER A 102 -24.55 -21.04 11.69
CA SER A 102 -24.40 -22.18 10.76
C SER A 102 -23.06 -22.14 10.03
N SER A 103 -22.35 -23.27 10.02
CA SER A 103 -21.07 -23.46 9.31
C SER A 103 -21.21 -23.19 7.80
N VAL A 104 -22.31 -23.62 7.20
CA VAL A 104 -22.62 -23.36 5.77
C VAL A 104 -22.75 -21.86 5.51
N LYS A 105 -23.46 -21.14 6.40
CA LYS A 105 -23.65 -19.69 6.26
C LYS A 105 -22.35 -18.92 6.50
N ARG A 106 -21.49 -19.36 7.44
CA ARG A 106 -20.16 -18.79 7.65
C ARG A 106 -19.30 -18.88 6.39
N ILE A 107 -19.34 -20.02 5.69
CA ILE A 107 -18.62 -20.21 4.43
C ILE A 107 -19.15 -19.31 3.32
N GLN A 108 -20.47 -19.18 3.17
CA GLN A 108 -21.07 -18.26 2.19
C GLN A 108 -20.69 -16.79 2.48
N ILE A 109 -20.68 -16.40 3.76
CA ILE A 109 -20.23 -15.06 4.18
C ILE A 109 -18.74 -14.88 3.83
N LEU A 110 -17.90 -15.87 4.09
CA LEU A 110 -16.49 -15.83 3.77
C LEU A 110 -16.24 -15.66 2.26
N GLN A 111 -16.89 -16.50 1.43
CA GLN A 111 -16.79 -16.45 -0.03
C GLN A 111 -17.22 -15.09 -0.58
N SER A 112 -18.39 -14.60 -0.13
CA SER A 112 -18.93 -13.32 -0.59
C SER A 112 -18.07 -12.12 -0.15
N SER A 113 -17.54 -12.15 1.07
CA SER A 113 -16.71 -11.07 1.60
C SER A 113 -15.32 -11.05 0.96
N LEU A 114 -14.69 -12.20 0.73
CA LEU A 114 -13.42 -12.26 0.01
C LEU A 114 -13.53 -11.73 -1.42
N LYS A 115 -14.65 -12.01 -2.11
CA LYS A 115 -14.91 -11.51 -3.46
C LYS A 115 -15.23 -10.01 -3.51
N LYS A 116 -15.98 -9.48 -2.53
CA LYS A 116 -16.46 -8.09 -2.55
C LYS A 116 -15.52 -7.13 -1.82
N ASP A 117 -15.02 -7.52 -0.65
CA ASP A 117 -14.41 -6.60 0.29
C ASP A 117 -12.90 -6.53 0.11
N PHE A 118 -12.22 -7.62 -0.26
CA PHE A 118 -10.75 -7.65 -0.27
C PHE A 118 -10.11 -7.08 -1.55
N LEU A 119 -10.91 -6.47 -2.45
CA LEU A 119 -10.47 -5.82 -3.70
C LEU A 119 -9.56 -6.71 -4.55
N ALA A 120 -9.72 -8.02 -4.40
CA ALA A 120 -9.00 -9.01 -5.16
C ALA A 120 -9.76 -9.26 -6.45
N ASP A 121 -9.13 -8.98 -7.58
CA ASP A 121 -9.69 -9.30 -8.89
C ASP A 121 -10.03 -10.79 -8.98
N ARG A 122 -9.23 -11.64 -8.31
CA ARG A 122 -9.52 -13.07 -8.10
C ARG A 122 -9.08 -13.55 -6.72
N CYS A 123 -9.86 -14.45 -6.12
CA CYS A 123 -9.51 -15.13 -4.88
C CYS A 123 -9.90 -16.61 -4.99
N VAL A 124 -8.96 -17.50 -4.67
CA VAL A 124 -9.14 -18.95 -4.75
C VAL A 124 -8.57 -19.63 -3.51
N LEU A 125 -9.30 -20.62 -3.02
CA LEU A 125 -9.01 -21.42 -1.85
C LEU A 125 -8.63 -22.84 -2.28
N ILE A 126 -7.39 -23.24 -2.06
CA ILE A 126 -6.93 -24.59 -2.34
C ILE A 126 -6.94 -25.37 -1.03
N ILE A 127 -7.69 -26.47 -0.99
CA ILE A 127 -7.92 -27.27 0.22
C ILE A 127 -7.33 -28.66 0.04
N PHE A 128 -6.52 -29.09 1.01
CA PHE A 128 -5.87 -30.40 1.04
C PHE A 128 -6.64 -31.44 1.86
N SER A 129 -7.49 -31.00 2.79
CA SER A 129 -8.16 -31.88 3.74
C SER A 129 -9.49 -32.41 3.23
N SER A 130 -9.63 -33.74 3.16
CA SER A 130 -10.88 -34.43 2.86
C SER A 130 -11.99 -34.20 3.90
N LYS A 131 -11.62 -33.81 5.15
CA LYS A 131 -12.58 -33.48 6.22
C LYS A 131 -13.39 -32.22 5.93
N VAL A 132 -12.83 -31.29 5.13
CA VAL A 132 -13.43 -30.01 4.78
C VAL A 132 -14.31 -30.13 3.51
N LYS A 133 -14.13 -31.22 2.76
CA LYS A 133 -14.83 -31.50 1.50
C LYS A 133 -16.35 -31.67 1.65
N SER A 134 -16.85 -31.95 2.86
CA SER A 134 -18.29 -32.06 3.11
C SER A 134 -19.01 -30.72 3.18
N VAL A 135 -18.30 -29.62 3.43
CA VAL A 135 -18.90 -28.29 3.64
C VAL A 135 -18.68 -27.36 2.44
N PHE A 136 -17.70 -27.67 1.59
CA PHE A 136 -17.40 -26.94 0.37
C PHE A 136 -17.64 -27.81 -0.86
N SER A 137 -18.32 -27.26 -1.86
CA SER A 137 -18.38 -27.84 -3.21
C SER A 137 -17.22 -27.32 -4.05
N ASP A 138 -16.71 -28.16 -4.95
CA ASP A 138 -15.74 -27.75 -5.96
C ASP A 138 -16.38 -26.68 -6.86
N ASN A 139 -15.77 -25.49 -6.93
CA ASN A 139 -16.28 -24.35 -7.69
C ASN A 139 -15.13 -23.37 -8.03
N ASP A 140 -15.44 -22.30 -8.75
CA ASP A 140 -14.44 -21.28 -9.15
C ASP A 140 -13.66 -20.64 -7.99
N PHE A 141 -14.15 -20.76 -6.75
CA PHE A 141 -13.53 -20.22 -5.55
C PHE A 141 -12.79 -21.28 -4.72
N THR A 142 -13.18 -22.56 -4.77
CA THR A 142 -12.59 -23.62 -3.96
C THR A 142 -12.16 -24.79 -4.83
N THR A 143 -10.88 -25.15 -4.76
CA THR A 143 -10.31 -26.29 -5.45
C THR A 143 -9.76 -27.30 -4.45
N PHE A 144 -10.09 -28.57 -4.63
CA PHE A 144 -9.56 -29.66 -3.82
C PHE A 144 -8.38 -30.33 -4.52
N ILE A 145 -7.24 -30.38 -3.85
CA ILE A 145 -6.01 -30.99 -4.39
C ILE A 145 -5.42 -31.90 -3.32
N ASP A 146 -4.99 -33.10 -3.70
CA ASP A 146 -4.26 -33.97 -2.78
C ASP A 146 -2.92 -33.32 -2.42
N PRO A 147 -2.50 -33.28 -1.14
CA PRO A 147 -1.22 -32.69 -0.76
C PRO A 147 0.01 -33.36 -1.43
N SER A 148 -0.14 -34.55 -2.01
CA SER A 148 0.91 -35.26 -2.77
C SER A 148 0.87 -34.98 -4.29
N ASP A 149 -0.04 -34.14 -4.76
CA ASP A 149 -0.23 -33.84 -6.18
C ASP A 149 0.96 -33.02 -6.73
N LYS A 150 1.52 -33.47 -7.87
CA LYS A 150 2.65 -32.80 -8.55
C LYS A 150 2.33 -31.37 -8.96
N ARG A 151 1.06 -31.01 -9.14
CA ARG A 151 0.63 -29.63 -9.41
C ARG A 151 1.03 -28.67 -8.28
N LEU A 152 1.27 -29.15 -7.07
CA LEU A 152 1.71 -28.32 -5.95
C LEU A 152 3.22 -28.01 -5.96
N SER A 153 4.00 -28.63 -6.85
CA SER A 153 5.46 -28.44 -6.88
C SER A 153 5.90 -26.97 -7.00
N PRO A 154 5.25 -26.12 -7.82
CA PRO A 154 5.56 -24.69 -7.86
C PRO A 154 5.33 -23.92 -6.55
N PHE A 155 4.62 -24.50 -5.58
CA PHE A 155 4.29 -23.90 -4.28
C PHE A 155 5.05 -24.53 -3.11
N GLU A 156 5.85 -25.58 -3.33
CA GLU A 156 6.56 -26.33 -2.26
C GLU A 156 7.34 -25.42 -1.30
N SER A 157 8.17 -24.52 -1.83
CA SER A 157 8.97 -23.60 -1.00
C SER A 157 8.12 -22.69 -0.10
N PHE A 158 6.95 -22.28 -0.59
CA PHE A 158 5.99 -21.47 0.15
C PHE A 158 5.30 -22.32 1.23
N LEU A 159 4.83 -23.51 0.89
CA LEU A 159 4.16 -24.42 1.82
C LEU A 159 5.10 -24.83 2.97
N GLN A 160 6.37 -25.11 2.66
CA GLN A 160 7.39 -25.41 3.68
C GLN A 160 7.65 -24.24 4.63
N SER A 161 7.61 -23.00 4.13
CA SER A 161 7.83 -21.80 4.96
C SER A 161 6.70 -21.52 5.96
N GLY A 162 5.47 -21.94 5.64
CA GLY A 162 4.28 -21.69 6.46
C GLY A 162 3.96 -20.21 6.69
N ARG A 163 4.48 -19.28 5.87
CA ARG A 163 4.25 -17.83 6.01
C ARG A 163 3.61 -17.24 4.76
N PRO A 164 2.78 -16.18 4.88
CA PRO A 164 2.28 -15.48 3.71
C PRO A 164 3.41 -14.95 2.84
N ARG A 165 3.18 -14.88 1.52
CA ARG A 165 4.15 -14.38 0.55
C ARG A 165 3.47 -13.62 -0.57
N CYS A 166 3.91 -12.39 -0.82
CA CYS A 166 3.57 -11.66 -2.05
C CYS A 166 4.49 -12.14 -3.19
N VAL A 167 3.90 -12.45 -4.33
CA VAL A 167 4.59 -13.00 -5.51
C VAL A 167 3.98 -12.45 -6.80
N GLN A 168 4.78 -12.42 -7.86
CA GLN A 168 4.25 -12.42 -9.22
C GLN A 168 4.09 -13.87 -9.65
N LEU A 169 2.86 -14.29 -9.97
CA LEU A 169 2.60 -15.67 -10.37
C LEU A 169 3.13 -15.93 -11.78
N LYS A 170 3.84 -17.03 -11.95
CA LYS A 170 4.18 -17.55 -13.28
C LYS A 170 2.94 -18.13 -13.95
N ASP A 171 2.92 -18.22 -15.28
CA ASP A 171 1.77 -18.75 -16.02
C ASP A 171 1.38 -20.18 -15.59
N SER A 172 2.36 -21.02 -15.26
CA SER A 172 2.10 -22.35 -14.71
C SER A 172 1.35 -22.33 -13.38
N GLN A 173 1.64 -21.36 -12.49
CA GLN A 173 0.93 -21.17 -11.23
C GLN A 173 -0.45 -20.57 -11.45
N LYS A 174 -0.58 -19.60 -12.37
CA LYS A 174 -1.86 -18.98 -12.74
C LYS A 174 -2.85 -20.03 -13.23
N LYS A 175 -2.44 -20.94 -14.11
CA LYS A 175 -3.31 -22.02 -14.63
C LYS A 175 -3.85 -22.94 -13.54
N ILE A 176 -3.03 -23.22 -12.53
CA ILE A 176 -3.44 -24.10 -11.42
C ILE A 176 -4.46 -23.42 -10.51
N VAL A 177 -4.29 -22.11 -10.27
CA VAL A 177 -5.09 -21.38 -9.30
C VAL A 177 -6.34 -20.74 -9.93
N PHE A 178 -6.22 -20.15 -11.12
CA PHE A 178 -7.26 -19.28 -11.72
C PHE A 178 -7.87 -19.85 -13.01
N SER A 179 -7.50 -21.07 -13.42
CA SER A 179 -7.90 -21.67 -14.70
C SER A 179 -7.45 -20.86 -15.93
N ASP A 180 -7.77 -21.31 -17.16
CA ASP A 180 -7.24 -20.71 -18.40
C ASP A 180 -7.84 -19.32 -18.73
N ASP A 181 -9.00 -18.95 -18.16
CA ASP A 181 -9.69 -17.66 -18.38
C ASP A 181 -9.32 -16.56 -17.36
N ALA A 182 -8.12 -16.65 -16.78
CA ALA A 182 -7.68 -15.68 -15.79
C ALA A 182 -7.44 -14.29 -16.43
N PRO A 183 -8.00 -13.20 -15.87
CA PRO A 183 -7.58 -11.84 -16.23
C PRO A 183 -6.07 -11.68 -16.00
N GLU A 184 -5.44 -10.66 -16.62
CA GLU A 184 -4.01 -10.34 -16.44
C GLU A 184 -3.69 -10.02 -14.97
N ILE A 185 -3.52 -11.05 -14.15
CA ILE A 185 -3.11 -10.91 -12.75
C ILE A 185 -1.61 -10.64 -12.75
N ASN A 186 -1.24 -9.45 -12.28
CA ASN A 186 0.13 -8.95 -12.28
C ASN A 186 0.78 -9.07 -10.90
N SER A 187 -0.01 -9.15 -9.82
CA SER A 187 0.49 -9.43 -8.47
C SER A 187 -0.43 -10.40 -7.72
N ALA A 188 0.13 -11.16 -6.77
CA ALA A 188 -0.64 -12.07 -5.94
C ALA A 188 -0.08 -12.22 -4.52
N ALA A 189 -0.95 -12.55 -3.57
CA ALA A 189 -0.61 -12.99 -2.23
C ALA A 189 -0.96 -14.47 -2.05
N LEU A 190 0.02 -15.24 -1.58
CA LEU A 190 -0.13 -16.62 -1.14
C LEU A 190 -0.25 -16.63 0.39
N ILE A 191 -1.29 -17.28 0.93
CA ILE A 191 -1.60 -17.28 2.37
C ILE A 191 -1.80 -18.73 2.82
N PRO A 192 -0.92 -19.29 3.65
CA PRO A 192 -1.04 -20.67 4.09
C PRO A 192 -2.17 -20.77 5.12
N LEU A 193 -2.88 -21.90 5.10
CA LEU A 193 -4.01 -22.15 6.00
C LEU A 193 -3.66 -23.29 6.95
N GLY A 194 -3.24 -22.90 8.16
CA GLY A 194 -2.88 -23.80 9.24
C GLY A 194 -1.38 -23.79 9.52
N ASN A 195 -1.02 -23.93 10.80
CA ASN A 195 0.37 -23.89 11.25
C ASN A 195 0.99 -25.29 11.33
N SER A 196 0.36 -26.20 12.08
CA SER A 196 0.88 -27.58 12.29
C SER A 196 0.16 -28.63 11.43
N GLU A 197 -1.13 -28.43 11.17
CA GLU A 197 -1.91 -29.20 10.20
C GLU A 197 -2.28 -28.27 9.05
N MET A 198 -1.62 -28.45 7.91
CA MET A 198 -1.89 -27.64 6.72
C MET A 198 -3.21 -28.07 6.09
N LEU A 199 -4.22 -27.22 6.23
CA LEU A 199 -5.54 -27.41 5.62
C LEU A 199 -5.54 -27.07 4.14
N GLY A 200 -4.57 -26.27 3.70
CA GLY A 200 -4.45 -25.76 2.35
C GLY A 200 -3.77 -24.40 2.30
N PHE A 201 -4.09 -23.62 1.27
CA PHE A 201 -3.66 -22.23 1.14
C PHE A 201 -4.66 -21.43 0.31
N MET A 202 -4.67 -20.12 0.51
CA MET A 202 -5.47 -19.17 -0.24
C MET A 202 -4.57 -18.34 -1.14
N VAL A 203 -5.06 -18.04 -2.33
CA VAL A 203 -4.39 -17.19 -3.31
C VAL A 203 -5.29 -16.02 -3.64
N ILE A 204 -4.77 -14.81 -3.47
CA ILE A 204 -5.45 -13.57 -3.79
C ILE A 204 -4.66 -12.90 -4.90
N GLY A 205 -5.29 -12.65 -6.06
CA GLY A 205 -4.66 -12.03 -7.22
C GLY A 205 -5.24 -10.65 -7.52
N SER A 206 -4.40 -9.75 -8.00
CA SER A 206 -4.79 -8.44 -8.53
C SER A 206 -4.16 -8.16 -9.90
N ILE A 207 -4.88 -7.39 -10.71
CA ILE A 207 -4.41 -6.84 -12.00
C ILE A 207 -3.38 -5.72 -11.77
N ASP A 208 -3.40 -5.06 -10.61
CA ASP A 208 -2.39 -4.07 -10.25
C ASP A 208 -1.10 -4.77 -9.79
N SER A 209 0.03 -4.47 -10.45
CA SER A 209 1.34 -5.03 -10.11
C SER A 209 1.88 -4.58 -8.75
N ASP A 210 1.44 -3.42 -8.25
CA ASP A 210 1.94 -2.81 -7.03
C ASP A 210 1.06 -3.06 -5.80
N TYR A 211 -0.08 -3.73 -6.00
CA TYR A 211 -1.04 -4.03 -4.93
C TYR A 211 -0.45 -5.00 -3.90
N PHE A 212 -0.01 -6.18 -4.34
CA PHE A 212 0.65 -7.16 -3.46
C PHE A 212 2.16 -7.04 -3.49
N ASN A 213 2.70 -6.23 -2.56
CA ASN A 213 4.13 -6.04 -2.39
C ASN A 213 4.60 -6.50 -1.00
N PRO A 214 5.82 -7.08 -0.84
CA PRO A 214 6.30 -7.63 0.44
C PRO A 214 6.38 -6.62 1.59
N GLY A 215 6.48 -5.32 1.28
CA GLY A 215 6.45 -4.24 2.27
C GLY A 215 5.04 -3.85 2.76
N LYS A 216 3.97 -4.43 2.19
CA LYS A 216 2.58 -4.09 2.51
C LYS A 216 1.90 -5.25 3.25
N GLY A 217 1.43 -4.98 4.48
CA GLY A 217 0.30 -5.71 5.07
C GLY A 217 0.43 -7.22 5.27
N MET A 218 1.65 -7.78 5.34
CA MET A 218 1.87 -9.22 5.54
C MET A 218 1.16 -9.74 6.81
N ASP A 219 1.15 -8.94 7.87
CA ASP A 219 0.44 -9.26 9.12
C ASP A 219 -1.08 -9.32 8.93
N LEU A 220 -1.64 -8.49 8.04
CA LEU A 220 -3.08 -8.52 7.73
C LEU A 220 -3.43 -9.80 6.95
N LEU A 221 -2.56 -10.24 6.04
CA LEU A 221 -2.72 -11.50 5.32
C LEU A 221 -2.66 -12.69 6.27
N THR A 222 -1.76 -12.67 7.26
CA THR A 222 -1.70 -13.68 8.32
C THR A 222 -3.02 -13.75 9.09
N ARG A 223 -3.52 -12.60 9.58
CA ARG A 223 -4.80 -12.53 10.32
C ARG A 223 -5.99 -13.01 9.50
N LEU A 224 -6.01 -12.71 8.20
CA LEU A 224 -7.03 -13.21 7.29
C LEU A 224 -6.95 -14.74 7.16
N GLY A 225 -5.75 -15.30 7.01
CA GLY A 225 -5.52 -16.75 6.99
C GLY A 225 -5.99 -17.43 8.29
N GLU A 226 -5.68 -16.86 9.44
CA GLU A 226 -6.15 -17.35 10.75
C GLU A 226 -7.68 -17.39 10.84
N LEU A 227 -8.35 -16.34 10.36
CA LEU A 227 -9.80 -16.25 10.35
C LEU A 227 -10.43 -17.31 9.44
N VAL A 228 -9.85 -17.52 8.24
CA VAL A 228 -10.28 -18.59 7.33
C VAL A 228 -10.12 -19.95 8.02
N VAL A 229 -8.96 -20.22 8.61
CA VAL A 229 -8.71 -21.49 9.33
C VAL A 229 -9.70 -21.71 10.46
N ALA A 230 -10.07 -20.67 11.21
CA ALA A 230 -11.07 -20.79 12.28
C ALA A 230 -12.42 -21.27 11.73
N VAL A 231 -12.87 -20.69 10.61
CA VAL A 231 -14.10 -21.12 9.92
C VAL A 231 -14.00 -22.55 9.39
N LEU A 232 -12.83 -22.96 8.87
CA LEU A 232 -12.62 -24.29 8.31
C LEU A 232 -12.52 -25.40 9.38
N LYS A 233 -12.12 -25.07 10.61
CA LYS A 233 -11.93 -26.05 11.71
C LYS A 233 -13.19 -26.29 12.55
N GLU A 234 -14.16 -25.41 12.51
CA GLU A 234 -15.39 -25.57 13.29
C GLU A 234 -16.21 -26.78 12.82
N LYS A 235 -16.52 -27.66 13.78
CA LYS A 235 -17.37 -28.84 13.61
C LYS A 235 -18.86 -28.47 13.62
#